data_AF-A0A628RWT3-F1
#
_entry.id   AF-A0A628RWT3-F1
#
_cell.length_a   1.000
_cell.length_b   1.000
_cell.length_c   1.000
_cell.angle_alpha   90.00
_cell.angle_beta   90.00
_cell.angle_gamma   90.00
#
_symmetry.space_group_name_H-M   'P 1'
#
loop_
_entity.id
_entity.type
_entity.pdbx_description
1 polymer ?
#
loop_
_entity_poly.entity_id
_entity_poly.type
_entity_poly.pdbx_seq_one_letter_code
_entity_poly.pdbx_strand_id
1 'polypeptide(L)' 'MPDNVDFIQEQQAELLERQINAARVKHCGASALVCEECDAPIPAARRAAYPSATRCVSCQSVFEAKNKHYRRMA' A
#
# COMPACT_ATOMS: atom_id res chain seq x y z
N MET A 1 20.68 -8.41 -33.78
CA MET A 1 19.58 -7.44 -33.95
C MET A 1 18.52 -7.84 -32.94
N PRO A 2 18.11 -6.95 -32.04
CA PRO A 2 17.03 -7.27 -31.12
C PRO A 2 15.78 -7.58 -31.93
N ASP A 3 15.14 -8.70 -31.63
CA ASP A 3 13.89 -9.09 -32.27
C ASP A 3 12.68 -8.53 -31.49
N ASN A 4 11.48 -8.81 -31.98
CA ASN A 4 10.26 -8.36 -31.32
C ASN A 4 10.10 -8.90 -29.89
N VAL A 5 10.72 -10.03 -29.57
CA VAL A 5 10.67 -10.63 -28.24
C VAL A 5 11.53 -9.82 -27.28
N ASP A 6 12.73 -9.41 -27.71
CA ASP A 6 13.63 -8.56 -26.93
C ASP A 6 12.94 -7.24 -26.53
N PHE A 7 12.25 -6.57 -27.46
CA PHE A 7 11.53 -5.30 -27.18
C PHE A 7 10.34 -5.48 -26.22
N ILE A 8 9.64 -6.62 -26.27
CA ILE A 8 8.53 -6.89 -25.34
C ILE A 8 9.07 -7.13 -23.93
N GLN A 9 10.18 -7.85 -23.81
CA GLN A 9 10.81 -8.13 -22.52
C GLN A 9 11.29 -6.85 -21.83
N GLU A 10 11.92 -5.93 -22.58
CA GLU A 10 12.36 -4.63 -22.04
C GLU A 10 11.20 -3.82 -21.49
N GLN A 11 10.08 -3.72 -22.23
CA GLN A 11 8.90 -3.01 -21.75
C GLN A 11 8.26 -3.66 -20.52
N GLN A 12 8.22 -5.00 -20.48
CA GLN A 12 7.71 -5.72 -19.31
C GLN A 12 8.58 -5.49 -18.08
N ALA A 13 9.91 -5.49 -18.24
CA ALA A 13 10.84 -5.20 -17.16
C ALA A 13 10.63 -3.79 -16.62
N GLU A 14 10.51 -2.78 -17.49
CA GLU A 14 10.28 -1.40 -17.07
C GLU A 14 8.94 -1.23 -16.34
N LEU A 15 7.87 -1.86 -16.84
CA LEU A 15 6.57 -1.83 -16.19
C LEU A 15 6.63 -2.48 -14.79
N LEU A 16 7.30 -3.63 -14.70
CA LEU A 16 7.46 -4.35 -13.44
C LEU A 16 8.24 -3.52 -12.42
N GLU A 17 9.34 -2.90 -12.83
CA GLU A 17 10.14 -2.03 -11.97
C GLU A 17 9.33 -0.84 -11.45
N ARG A 18 8.54 -0.20 -12.30
CA ARG A 18 7.64 0.88 -11.89
C ARG A 18 6.61 0.40 -10.86
N GLN A 19 6.00 -0.76 -11.06
CA GLN A 19 5.04 -1.33 -10.10
C GLN A 19 5.69 -1.69 -8.77
N ILE A 20 6.88 -2.30 -8.79
CA ILE A 20 7.66 -2.63 -7.60
C ILE A 20 8.02 -1.35 -6.83
N ASN A 21 8.50 -0.33 -7.53
CA ASN A 21 8.87 0.94 -6.91
C ASN A 21 7.66 1.63 -6.28
N ALA A 22 6.50 1.64 -6.96
CA ALA A 22 5.26 2.17 -6.41
C ALA A 22 4.80 1.40 -5.15
N ALA A 23 4.87 0.08 -5.16
CA ALA A 23 4.52 -0.75 -4.00
C ALA A 23 5.51 -0.61 -2.82
N ARG A 24 6.78 -0.31 -3.12
CA ARG A 24 7.83 -0.09 -2.12
C ARG A 24 7.79 1.28 -1.47
N VAL A 25 6.99 2.24 -1.98
CA VAL A 25 6.86 3.57 -1.36
C VAL A 25 6.34 3.39 0.07
N LYS A 26 7.26 3.43 1.04
CA LYS A 26 6.92 3.43 2.46
C LYS A 26 6.35 4.80 2.76
N HIS A 27 5.09 4.84 3.20
CA HIS A 27 4.49 6.08 3.66
C HIS A 27 5.24 6.52 4.94
N CYS A 28 6.00 7.60 4.83
CA CYS A 28 6.69 8.23 5.96
C CYS A 28 5.67 9.11 6.68
N GLY A 29 5.26 8.73 7.89
CA GLY A 29 4.33 9.51 8.71
C GLY A 29 4.59 9.21 10.18
N ALA A 30 4.23 10.14 11.06
CA ALA A 30 4.22 9.89 12.50
C ALA A 30 2.99 9.04 12.85
N SER A 31 3.16 7.99 13.66
CA SER A 31 2.06 7.09 13.96
C SER A 31 1.11 7.79 14.91
N ALA A 32 -0.18 7.82 14.58
CA ALA A 32 -1.16 8.26 15.56
C ALA A 32 -1.13 7.29 16.76
N LEU A 33 -1.26 7.82 17.98
CA LEU A 33 -1.38 7.00 19.19
C LEU A 33 -2.79 6.43 19.33
N VAL A 34 -3.76 7.10 18.71
CA VAL A 34 -5.19 6.84 18.81
C VAL A 34 -5.77 6.75 17.40
N CYS A 35 -6.69 5.82 17.18
CA CYS A 35 -7.37 5.66 15.91
C CYS A 35 -8.36 6.80 15.65
N GLU A 36 -8.29 7.42 14.47
CA GLU A 36 -9.17 8.53 14.07
C GLU A 36 -10.68 8.17 13.94
N GLU A 37 -11.01 6.89 13.73
CA GLU A 37 -12.40 6.44 13.51
C GLU A 37 -13.11 5.90 14.76
N CYS A 38 -12.37 5.31 15.70
CA CYS A 38 -12.97 4.59 16.83
C CYS A 38 -12.34 4.96 18.18
N ASP A 39 -11.43 5.94 18.19
CA ASP A 39 -10.69 6.40 19.37
C ASP A 39 -9.97 5.30 20.16
N ALA A 40 -9.81 4.11 19.56
CA ALA A 40 -9.12 3.00 20.18
C ALA A 40 -7.59 3.21 20.14
N PRO A 41 -6.85 2.78 21.17
CA PRO A 41 -5.39 2.89 21.18
C PRO A 41 -4.76 2.00 20.10
N ILE A 42 -3.80 2.55 19.35
CA ILE A 42 -3.13 1.80 18.29
C ILE A 42 -2.03 0.91 18.93
N PRO A 43 -2.07 -0.42 18.71
CA PRO A 43 -1.13 -1.34 19.36
C PRO A 43 0.31 -1.06 18.91
N ALA A 44 1.27 -1.23 19.84
CA ALA A 44 2.69 -0.95 19.60
C ALA A 44 3.27 -1.78 18.44
N ALA A 45 2.83 -3.04 18.28
CA ALA A 45 3.20 -3.89 17.16
C ALA A 45 2.89 -3.26 15.79
N ARG A 46 1.76 -2.53 15.70
CA ARG A 46 1.37 -1.84 14.46
C ARG A 46 2.20 -0.60 14.22
N ARG A 47 2.52 0.17 15.27
CA ARG A 47 3.38 1.36 15.18
C ARG A 47 4.80 1.00 14.75
N ALA A 48 5.31 -0.15 15.21
CA ALA A 48 6.62 -0.66 14.80
C ALA A 48 6.65 -1.10 13.33
N ALA A 49 5.60 -1.77 12.85
CA ALA A 49 5.53 -2.24 11.47
C ALA A 49 5.19 -1.13 10.45
N TYR A 50 4.26 -0.22 10.84
CA TYR A 50 3.75 0.87 10.01
C TYR A 50 3.73 2.17 10.81
N PRO A 51 4.85 2.92 10.81
CA PRO A 51 4.94 4.18 11.54
C PRO A 51 3.99 5.24 10.99
N SER A 52 3.45 5.11 9.78
CA SER A 52 2.45 6.04 9.22
C SER A 52 0.99 5.66 9.51
N ALA A 53 0.72 4.62 10.30
CA ALA A 53 -0.64 4.19 10.55
C ALA A 53 -1.45 5.23 11.37
N THR A 54 -2.58 5.69 10.84
CA THR A 54 -3.55 6.58 11.51
C THR A 54 -4.76 5.85 12.10
N ARG A 55 -5.02 4.62 11.64
CA ARG A 55 -6.16 3.78 12.03
C ARG A 55 -5.75 2.58 12.87
N CYS A 56 -6.69 1.96 13.57
CA CYS A 56 -6.52 0.65 14.20
C CYS A 56 -6.66 -0.49 13.16
N VAL A 57 -6.26 -1.72 13.53
CA VAL A 57 -6.23 -2.87 12.60
C VAL A 57 -7.62 -3.16 12.04
N SER A 58 -8.65 -3.14 12.89
CA SER A 58 -10.04 -3.38 12.49
C SER A 58 -10.56 -2.33 11.50
N CYS A 59 -10.41 -1.04 11.81
CA CYS A 59 -10.81 0.05 10.89
C CYS A 59 -10.05 -0.02 9.56
N GLN A 60 -8.75 -0.34 9.59
CA GLN A 60 -7.99 -0.50 8.36
C GLN A 60 -8.51 -1.67 7.50
N SER A 61 -8.82 -2.82 8.10
CA SER A 61 -9.37 -3.96 7.35
C SER A 61 -10.69 -3.61 6.68
N VAL A 62 -11.55 -2.84 7.34
CA VAL A 62 -12.80 -2.34 6.74
C VAL A 62 -12.51 -1.36 5.61
N PHE A 63 -11.57 -0.43 5.81
CA PHE A 63 -11.16 0.52 4.78
C PHE A 63 -10.61 -0.19 3.53
N GLU A 64 -9.73 -1.17 3.71
CA GLU A 64 -9.17 -1.96 2.61
C GLU A 64 -10.22 -2.82 1.91
N ALA A 65 -11.14 -3.44 2.66
CA ALA A 65 -12.26 -4.18 2.07
C ALA A 65 -13.12 -3.26 1.20
N LYS A 66 -13.51 -2.09 1.71
CA LYS A 66 -14.24 -1.08 0.94
C LYS A 66 -13.45 -0.70 -0.31
N ASN A 67 -12.18 -0.31 -0.17
CA ASN A 67 -11.37 0.15 -1.28
C ASN A 67 -11.14 -0.94 -2.34
N LYS A 68 -11.01 -2.21 -1.94
CA LYS A 68 -10.90 -3.36 -2.86
C LYS A 68 -12.18 -3.58 -3.65
N HIS A 69 -13.34 -3.38 -3.04
CA HIS A 69 -14.63 -3.52 -3.72
C HIS A 69 -14.95 -2.33 -4.63
N TYR A 70 -14.65 -1.09 -4.21
CA TYR A 70 -14.95 0.10 -5.00
C TYR A 70 -13.92 0.40 -6.11
N ARG A 71 -12.66 -0.05 -5.99
CA ARG A 71 -11.63 0.12 -7.04
C ARG A 71 -11.86 -0.68 -8.33
N ARG A 72 -12.84 -1.59 -8.35
CA ARG A 72 -13.22 -2.34 -9.56
C ARG A 72 -14.33 -1.66 -10.37
N MET A 73 -14.83 -0.52 -9.89
CA MET A 73 -15.96 0.21 -10.48
C MET A 73 -15.58 1.65 -10.90
N ALA A 74 -14.32 1.85 -11.30
CA ALA A 74 -13.82 3.06 -11.95
C ALA A 74 -12.76 2.69 -12.99
#